data_AF-G8U0G8-F1
#
_entry.id   AF-G8U0G8-F1
#
_cell.length_a   1.000
_cell.length_b   1.000
_cell.length_c   1.000
_cell.angle_alpha   90.00
_cell.angle_beta   90.00
_cell.angle_gamma   90.00
#
_symmetry.space_group_name_H-M   'P 1'
#
loop_
_entity.id
_entity.type
_entity.pdbx_description
1 polymer ?
#
loop_
_entity_poly.entity_id
_entity_poly.type
_entity_poly.pdbx_seq_one_letter_code
_entity_poly.pdbx_strand_id
1 'polypeptide(L)'
;MTNSAWHLAGVLLWRQWREQSRRLVWMPVGFALVLGAITVLAFSVPGVLTPLTRRALDTAMTLYFHRIHGAVALGLAFLVFQSPYFIALFASLTGSQIAQASIGGEWVRGGFELLLSAPYRPQVLYVAFLVSDLLLTIWGFVWLAAVSLGVSLGVLVAMGVHLVSLPRQYFVMALVLPLPIALFANLIALTLTFMFPKLAQIRAGGTANVIQTLAILPAVLLIFVVTLHPAIHPMRVAEYAIAAGIIGALGLVTLLRRWFNVETLLET
;
A
#
# COMPACT_ATOMS: atom_id res chain seq x y z
N MET A 1 10.93 2.83 -31.28
CA MET A 1 11.32 3.57 -30.05
C MET A 1 10.73 2.97 -28.77
N THR A 2 9.72 2.10 -28.83
CA THR A 2 9.15 1.40 -27.67
C THR A 2 10.09 0.36 -27.04
N ASN A 3 10.94 -0.29 -27.84
CA ASN A 3 11.83 -1.36 -27.35
C ASN A 3 12.87 -0.89 -26.31
N SER A 4 13.36 0.35 -26.38
CA SER A 4 14.37 0.84 -25.43
C SER A 4 13.80 1.09 -24.04
N ALA A 5 12.57 1.59 -23.94
CA ALA A 5 11.91 1.82 -22.65
C ALA A 5 11.62 0.52 -21.90
N TRP A 6 11.11 -0.50 -22.60
CA TRP A 6 10.86 -1.81 -22.00
C TRP A 6 12.13 -2.52 -21.59
N HIS A 7 13.19 -2.41 -22.40
CA HIS A 7 14.48 -2.98 -22.05
C HIS A 7 15.05 -2.30 -20.79
N LEU A 8 15.03 -0.98 -20.73
CA LEU A 8 15.49 -0.23 -19.56
C LEU A 8 14.65 -0.51 -18.33
N ALA A 9 13.31 -0.57 -18.47
CA ALA A 9 12.41 -0.96 -17.39
C ALA A 9 12.73 -2.36 -16.86
N GLY A 10 13.05 -3.32 -17.74
CA GLY A 10 13.47 -4.66 -17.35
C GLY A 10 14.79 -4.68 -16.58
N VAL A 11 15.76 -3.88 -17.02
CA VAL A 11 17.07 -3.74 -16.33
C VAL A 11 16.90 -3.10 -14.96
N LEU A 12 16.14 -2.00 -14.86
CA LEU A 12 15.83 -1.33 -13.60
C LEU A 12 15.05 -2.26 -12.67
N LEU A 13 14.02 -2.94 -13.17
CA LEU A 13 13.23 -3.91 -12.42
C LEU A 13 14.12 -5.03 -11.85
N TRP A 14 14.97 -5.63 -12.68
CA TRP A 14 15.88 -6.69 -12.26
C TRP A 14 16.85 -6.22 -11.18
N ARG A 15 17.42 -5.03 -11.37
CA ARG A 15 18.36 -4.43 -10.41
C ARG A 15 17.67 -4.13 -9.08
N GLN A 16 16.57 -3.38 -9.12
CA GLN A 16 15.78 -3.02 -7.94
C GLN A 16 15.29 -4.28 -7.22
N TRP A 17 14.83 -5.29 -7.96
CA TRP A 17 14.48 -6.60 -7.43
C TRP A 17 15.65 -7.21 -6.66
N ARG A 18 16.84 -7.27 -7.25
CA ARG A 18 18.03 -7.87 -6.61
C ARG A 18 18.38 -7.12 -5.31
N GLU A 19 18.37 -5.79 -5.36
CA GLU A 19 18.74 -4.93 -4.23
C GLU A 19 17.68 -4.90 -3.12
N GLN A 20 16.40 -4.99 -3.47
CA GLN A 20 15.29 -4.85 -2.55
C GLN A 20 14.59 -6.19 -2.22
N SER A 21 14.94 -7.30 -2.85
CA SER A 21 14.28 -8.61 -2.73
C SER A 21 14.00 -9.01 -1.28
N ARG A 22 15.01 -8.87 -0.42
CA ARG A 22 14.87 -9.16 1.01
C ARG A 22 13.82 -8.25 1.67
N ARG A 23 13.84 -6.95 1.40
CA ARG A 23 12.85 -6.00 1.94
C ARG A 23 11.46 -6.27 1.38
N LEU A 24 11.33 -6.51 0.07
CA LEU A 24 10.08 -6.81 -0.63
C LEU A 24 9.38 -8.05 -0.09
N VAL A 25 10.12 -9.00 0.50
CA VAL A 25 9.53 -10.20 1.13
C VAL A 25 9.32 -9.99 2.62
N TRP A 26 10.35 -9.58 3.37
CA TRP A 26 10.28 -9.55 4.84
C TRP A 26 9.42 -8.42 5.40
N MET A 27 9.34 -7.28 4.71
CA MET A 27 8.51 -6.16 5.18
C MET A 27 7.02 -6.49 5.12
N PRO A 28 6.47 -7.03 4.01
CA PRO A 28 5.10 -7.54 4.00
C PRO A 28 4.82 -8.60 5.06
N VAL A 29 5.77 -9.51 5.31
CA VAL A 29 5.66 -10.52 6.38
C VAL A 29 5.53 -9.83 7.74
N GLY A 30 6.37 -8.85 8.04
CA GLY A 30 6.29 -8.07 9.27
C GLY A 30 4.93 -7.38 9.44
N PHE A 31 4.41 -6.75 8.39
CA PHE A 31 3.07 -6.14 8.42
C PHE A 31 1.95 -7.15 8.62
N ALA A 32 2.03 -8.30 7.96
CA ALA A 32 1.06 -9.38 8.13
C ALA A 32 1.07 -9.94 9.56
N LEU A 33 2.26 -10.06 10.18
CA LEU A 33 2.38 -10.45 11.59
C LEU A 33 1.77 -9.40 12.52
N VAL A 34 1.99 -8.11 12.25
CA VAL A 34 1.35 -7.02 13.01
C VAL A 34 -0.18 -7.10 12.87
N LEU A 35 -0.70 -7.30 11.66
CA LEU A 35 -2.14 -7.47 11.44
C LEU A 35 -2.69 -8.70 12.18
N GLY A 36 -1.96 -9.83 12.12
CA GLY A 36 -2.30 -11.05 12.84
C GLY A 36 -2.33 -10.82 14.35
N ALA A 37 -1.32 -10.14 14.91
CA ALA A 37 -1.27 -9.78 16.32
C ALA A 37 -2.45 -8.88 16.73
N ILE A 38 -2.77 -7.85 15.94
CA ILE A 38 -3.94 -6.98 16.21
C ILE A 38 -5.24 -7.80 16.16
N THR A 39 -5.36 -8.71 15.20
CA THR A 39 -6.52 -9.59 15.08
C THR A 39 -6.66 -10.48 16.31
N VAL A 40 -5.59 -11.17 16.72
CA VAL A 40 -5.57 -11.99 17.94
C VAL A 40 -5.92 -11.15 19.17
N LEU A 41 -5.35 -9.95 19.32
CA LEU A 41 -5.66 -9.05 20.42
C LEU A 41 -7.15 -8.63 20.43
N ALA A 42 -7.74 -8.36 19.26
CA ALA A 42 -9.16 -8.04 19.15
C ALA A 42 -10.06 -9.20 19.62
N PHE A 43 -9.66 -10.45 19.37
CA PHE A 43 -10.37 -11.63 19.87
C PHE A 43 -10.12 -11.87 21.38
N SER A 44 -8.87 -11.86 21.82
CA SER A 44 -8.50 -12.30 23.17
C SER A 44 -8.67 -11.23 24.24
N VAL A 45 -8.47 -9.96 23.90
CA VAL A 45 -8.54 -8.83 24.86
C VAL A 45 -9.26 -7.63 24.22
N PRO A 46 -10.60 -7.67 24.10
CA PRO A 46 -11.37 -6.60 23.44
C PRO A 46 -11.18 -5.21 24.06
N GLY A 47 -10.73 -5.14 25.32
CA GLY A 47 -10.43 -3.89 26.02
C GLY A 47 -9.20 -3.14 25.50
N VAL A 48 -8.35 -3.76 24.67
CA VAL A 48 -7.17 -3.12 24.05
C VAL A 48 -7.56 -2.22 22.88
N LEU A 49 -8.73 -2.44 22.29
CA LEU A 49 -9.22 -1.61 21.19
C LEU A 49 -9.58 -0.22 21.70
N THR A 50 -9.27 0.80 20.89
CA THR A 50 -9.68 2.17 21.23
C THR A 50 -11.22 2.24 21.35
N PRO A 51 -11.76 3.13 22.21
CA PRO A 51 -13.22 3.25 22.37
C PRO A 51 -13.96 3.50 21.06
N LEU A 52 -13.34 4.25 20.13
CA LEU A 52 -13.89 4.51 18.80
C LEU A 52 -13.93 3.24 17.95
N THR A 53 -12.82 2.52 17.84
CA THR A 53 -12.76 1.26 17.09
C THR A 53 -13.74 0.24 17.65
N ARG A 54 -13.82 0.10 18.98
CA ARG A 54 -14.75 -0.82 19.62
C ARG A 54 -16.20 -0.50 19.29
N ARG A 55 -16.64 0.77 19.41
CA ARG A 55 -17.99 1.20 19.03
C ARG A 55 -18.30 0.93 17.55
N ALA A 56 -17.34 1.18 16.67
CA ALA A 56 -17.48 0.91 15.24
C ALA A 56 -17.72 -0.59 14.98
N LEU A 57 -16.94 -1.47 15.64
CA LEU A 57 -17.09 -2.92 15.52
C LEU A 57 -18.37 -3.44 16.15
N ASP A 58 -18.77 -2.92 17.32
CA ASP A 58 -20.04 -3.29 17.96
C ASP A 58 -21.22 -2.91 17.06
N THR A 59 -21.17 -1.73 16.44
CA THR A 59 -22.17 -1.30 15.45
C THR A 59 -22.20 -2.24 14.25
N ALA A 60 -21.04 -2.56 13.67
CA ALA A 60 -20.95 -3.49 12.55
C ALA A 60 -21.43 -4.90 12.91
N MET A 61 -21.14 -5.38 14.13
CA MET A 61 -21.63 -6.65 14.65
C MET A 61 -23.16 -6.66 14.71
N THR A 62 -23.77 -5.61 15.27
CA THR A 62 -25.24 -5.51 15.36
C THR A 62 -25.92 -5.45 13.99
N LEU A 63 -25.31 -4.77 13.02
CA LEU A 63 -25.88 -4.59 11.68
C LEU A 63 -25.69 -5.80 10.77
N TYR A 64 -24.61 -6.57 10.93
CA TYR A 64 -24.21 -7.59 9.96
C TYR A 64 -24.08 -9.00 10.54
N PHE A 65 -23.90 -9.16 11.85
CA PHE A 65 -23.67 -10.44 12.51
C PHE A 65 -24.72 -10.75 13.60
N HIS A 66 -26.01 -10.62 13.26
CA HIS A 66 -27.17 -10.82 14.15
C HIS A 66 -27.22 -12.17 14.92
N ARG A 67 -26.45 -13.18 14.50
CA ARG A 67 -26.47 -14.54 15.07
C ARG A 67 -25.21 -14.92 15.86
N ILE A 68 -24.15 -14.11 15.79
CA ILE A 68 -22.87 -14.41 16.44
C ILE A 68 -22.69 -13.40 17.58
N HIS A 69 -22.40 -13.90 18.78
CA HIS A 69 -22.28 -13.08 19.97
C HIS A 69 -20.90 -13.25 20.62
N GLY A 70 -20.51 -12.27 21.44
CA GLY A 70 -19.28 -12.32 22.23
C GLY A 70 -18.02 -12.00 21.43
N ALA A 71 -16.87 -12.40 21.98
CA ALA A 71 -15.55 -12.05 21.46
C ALA A 71 -15.30 -12.53 20.01
N VAL A 72 -15.90 -13.67 19.64
CA VAL A 72 -15.78 -14.22 18.28
C VAL A 72 -16.45 -13.31 17.25
N ALA A 73 -17.61 -12.75 17.58
CA ALA A 73 -18.33 -11.82 16.70
C ALA A 73 -17.53 -10.53 16.49
N LEU A 74 -16.90 -10.03 17.54
CA LEU A 74 -16.10 -8.80 17.49
C LEU A 74 -14.84 -9.01 16.64
N GLY A 75 -14.12 -10.12 16.83
CA GLY A 75 -12.95 -10.43 16.02
C GLY A 75 -13.30 -10.71 14.55
N LEU A 76 -14.46 -11.34 14.28
CA LEU A 76 -15.00 -11.49 12.92
C LEU A 76 -15.34 -10.13 12.30
N ALA A 77 -15.99 -9.24 13.05
CA ALA A 77 -16.27 -7.89 12.58
C ALA A 77 -14.98 -7.12 12.28
N PHE A 78 -13.96 -7.22 13.13
CA PHE A 78 -12.66 -6.62 12.89
C PHE A 78 -12.02 -7.14 11.60
N LEU A 79 -11.98 -8.46 11.46
CA LEU A 79 -11.37 -9.09 10.30
C LEU A 79 -12.12 -8.74 9.01
N VAL A 80 -13.45 -8.79 9.00
CA VAL A 80 -14.23 -8.55 7.78
C VAL A 80 -14.25 -7.06 7.41
N PHE A 81 -14.38 -6.17 8.39
CA PHE A 81 -14.63 -4.75 8.12
C PHE A 81 -13.42 -3.84 8.28
N GLN A 82 -12.45 -4.19 9.13
CA GLN A 82 -11.30 -3.33 9.39
C GLN A 82 -10.02 -3.84 8.70
N SER A 83 -9.81 -5.16 8.66
CA SER A 83 -8.56 -5.73 8.12
C SER A 83 -8.26 -5.35 6.66
N PRO A 84 -9.24 -5.27 5.72
CA PRO A 84 -8.94 -4.86 4.34
C PRO A 84 -8.32 -3.47 4.25
N TYR A 85 -8.72 -2.56 5.14
CA TYR A 85 -8.20 -1.19 5.19
C TYR A 85 -6.81 -1.11 5.81
N PHE A 86 -6.51 -1.98 6.78
CA PHE A 86 -5.13 -2.14 7.25
C PHE A 86 -4.23 -2.75 6.19
N ILE A 87 -4.70 -3.73 5.42
CA ILE A 87 -3.95 -4.27 4.28
C ILE A 87 -3.70 -3.15 3.25
N ALA A 88 -4.70 -2.30 2.96
CA ALA A 88 -4.52 -1.13 2.10
C ALA A 88 -3.46 -0.16 2.65
N LEU A 89 -3.46 0.13 3.95
CA LEU A 89 -2.43 0.97 4.59
C LEU A 89 -1.03 0.38 4.45
N PHE A 90 -0.86 -0.91 4.77
CA PHE A 90 0.42 -1.59 4.66
C PHE A 90 0.88 -1.70 3.20
N ALA A 91 -0.04 -1.90 2.26
CA ALA A 91 0.24 -1.91 0.84
C ALA A 91 0.70 -0.51 0.36
N SER A 92 0.08 0.57 0.82
CA SER A 92 0.52 1.95 0.55
C SER A 92 1.88 2.27 1.16
N LEU A 93 2.16 1.81 2.39
CA LEU A 93 3.49 1.92 2.99
C LEU A 93 4.54 1.21 2.14
N THR A 94 4.22 0.02 1.66
CA THR A 94 5.12 -0.77 0.80
C THR A 94 5.35 -0.08 -0.54
N GLY A 95 4.27 0.33 -1.22
CA GLY A 95 4.36 1.04 -2.51
C GLY A 95 5.13 2.36 -2.43
N SER A 96 4.88 3.17 -1.39
CA SER A 96 5.60 4.43 -1.18
C SER A 96 7.10 4.24 -0.89
N GLN A 97 7.47 3.18 -0.16
CA GLN A 97 8.88 2.87 0.10
C GLN A 97 9.61 2.33 -1.14
N ILE A 98 8.94 1.53 -1.97
CA ILE A 98 9.50 1.06 -3.25
C ILE A 98 9.87 2.25 -4.13
N ALA A 99 8.95 3.21 -4.31
CA ALA A 99 9.19 4.43 -5.10
C ALA A 99 10.37 5.25 -4.55
N GLN A 100 10.42 5.46 -3.23
CA GLN A 100 11.51 6.23 -2.61
C GLN A 100 12.85 5.50 -2.69
N ALA A 101 12.88 4.18 -2.49
CA ALA A 101 14.10 3.40 -2.55
C ALA A 101 14.64 3.25 -3.99
N SER A 102 13.73 3.23 -4.97
CA SER A 102 14.03 3.25 -6.40
C SER A 102 14.77 4.54 -6.79
N ILE A 103 14.13 5.70 -6.63
CA ILE A 103 14.70 6.98 -7.08
C ILE A 103 15.82 7.44 -6.14
N GLY A 104 15.62 7.35 -4.83
CA GLY A 104 16.63 7.74 -3.85
C GLY A 104 17.90 6.89 -3.94
N GLY A 105 17.77 5.60 -4.28
CA GLY A 105 18.91 4.70 -4.49
C GLY A 105 19.75 5.09 -5.71
N GLU A 106 19.11 5.50 -6.81
CA GLU A 106 19.83 6.00 -8.00
C GLU A 106 20.44 7.38 -7.75
N TRP A 107 19.76 8.25 -6.99
CA TRP A 107 20.29 9.57 -6.65
C TRP A 107 21.59 9.50 -5.85
N VAL A 108 21.60 8.71 -4.76
CA VAL A 108 22.77 8.57 -3.86
C VAL A 108 23.99 8.00 -4.59
N ARG A 109 23.77 7.24 -5.66
CA ARG A 109 24.84 6.60 -6.43
C ARG A 109 25.31 7.39 -7.65
N GLY A 110 24.73 8.56 -7.91
CA GLY A 110 24.94 9.29 -9.17
C GLY A 110 24.41 8.54 -10.39
N GLY A 111 23.48 7.59 -10.19
CA GLY A 111 22.89 6.79 -11.26
C GLY A 111 22.11 7.63 -12.26
N PHE A 112 21.49 8.73 -11.81
CA PHE A 112 20.82 9.68 -12.70
C PHE A 112 21.80 10.39 -13.65
N GLU A 113 22.97 10.82 -13.18
CA GLU A 113 23.98 11.44 -14.05
C GLU A 113 24.44 10.47 -15.13
N LEU A 114 24.69 9.21 -14.75
CA LEU A 114 25.08 8.17 -15.69
C LEU A 114 23.97 7.87 -16.71
N LEU A 115 22.72 7.74 -16.26
CA LEU A 115 21.57 7.47 -17.12
C LEU A 115 21.24 8.64 -18.07
N LEU A 116 21.49 9.88 -17.63
CA LEU A 116 21.32 11.09 -18.44
C LEU A 116 22.49 11.35 -19.40
N SER A 117 23.69 10.86 -19.07
CA SER A 117 24.85 10.88 -19.99
C SER A 117 24.72 9.88 -21.14
N ALA A 118 23.94 8.82 -20.92
CA ALA A 118 23.60 7.85 -21.95
C ALA A 118 22.60 8.44 -22.96
N PRO A 119 22.50 7.90 -24.19
CA PRO A 119 21.62 8.40 -25.25
C PRO A 119 20.13 8.06 -25.01
N TYR A 120 19.67 8.12 -23.76
CA TYR A 120 18.27 7.94 -23.40
C TYR A 120 17.55 9.28 -23.34
N ARG A 121 16.35 9.32 -23.92
CA ARG A 121 15.48 10.49 -23.75
C ARG A 121 14.94 10.52 -22.31
N PRO A 122 14.74 11.70 -21.72
CA PRO A 122 14.11 11.86 -20.41
C PRO A 122 12.82 11.07 -20.21
N GLN A 123 11.96 11.07 -21.23
CA GLN A 123 10.67 10.38 -21.17
C GLN A 123 10.84 8.85 -21.11
N VAL A 124 11.91 8.31 -21.68
CA VAL A 124 12.22 6.87 -21.64
C VAL A 124 12.63 6.48 -20.22
N LEU A 125 13.45 7.30 -19.56
CA LEU A 125 13.82 7.10 -18.16
C LEU A 125 12.60 7.14 -17.25
N TYR A 126 11.76 8.16 -17.42
CA TYR A 126 10.51 8.30 -16.67
C TYR A 126 9.62 7.06 -16.79
N VAL A 127 9.34 6.61 -18.02
CA VAL A 127 8.50 5.42 -18.25
C VAL A 127 9.16 4.17 -17.66
N ALA A 128 10.49 4.04 -17.74
CA ALA A 128 11.20 2.90 -17.18
C ALA A 128 11.05 2.80 -15.67
N PHE A 129 11.27 3.90 -14.93
CA PHE A 129 11.05 3.96 -13.48
C PHE A 129 9.60 3.74 -13.09
N LEU A 130 8.67 4.37 -13.81
CA LEU A 130 7.24 4.22 -13.56
C LEU A 130 6.82 2.74 -13.68
N VAL A 131 7.20 2.09 -14.77
CA VAL A 131 6.83 0.68 -15.02
C VAL A 131 7.51 -0.25 -14.02
N SER A 132 8.80 -0.07 -13.74
CA SER A 132 9.51 -0.91 -12.77
C SER A 132 8.91 -0.81 -11.37
N ASP A 133 8.62 0.41 -10.90
CA ASP A 133 8.12 0.65 -9.55
C ASP A 133 6.68 0.15 -9.37
N LEU A 134 5.83 0.29 -10.40
CA LEU A 134 4.48 -0.27 -10.40
C LEU A 134 4.52 -1.80 -10.37
N LEU A 135 5.37 -2.45 -11.16
CA LEU A 135 5.53 -3.91 -11.16
C LEU A 135 6.04 -4.43 -9.81
N LEU A 136 7.03 -3.77 -9.22
CA LEU A 136 7.50 -4.11 -7.87
C LEU A 136 6.42 -3.91 -6.80
N THR A 137 5.60 -2.86 -6.94
CA THR A 137 4.49 -2.62 -6.00
C THR A 137 3.42 -3.71 -6.11
N ILE A 138 3.07 -4.12 -7.33
CA ILE A 138 2.16 -5.27 -7.56
C ILE A 138 2.76 -6.51 -6.90
N TRP A 139 4.05 -6.77 -7.12
CA TRP A 139 4.70 -7.94 -6.54
C TRP A 139 4.74 -7.91 -5.00
N GLY A 140 5.12 -6.77 -4.41
CA GLY A 140 5.12 -6.58 -2.96
C GLY A 140 3.71 -6.73 -2.37
N PHE A 141 2.69 -6.24 -3.09
CA PHE A 141 1.29 -6.45 -2.74
C PHE A 141 0.90 -7.93 -2.78
N VAL A 142 1.30 -8.71 -3.79
CA VAL A 142 1.00 -10.15 -3.86
C VAL A 142 1.52 -10.88 -2.62
N TRP A 143 2.75 -10.59 -2.19
CA TRP A 143 3.30 -11.15 -0.94
C TRP A 143 2.53 -10.68 0.29
N LEU A 144 2.25 -9.38 0.38
CA LEU A 144 1.47 -8.84 1.50
C LEU A 144 0.09 -9.48 1.59
N ALA A 145 -0.64 -9.56 0.48
CA ALA A 145 -1.97 -10.15 0.42
C ALA A 145 -1.93 -11.63 0.78
N ALA A 146 -1.00 -12.40 0.20
CA ALA A 146 -0.86 -13.82 0.48
C ALA A 146 -0.60 -14.09 1.97
N VAL A 147 0.36 -13.39 2.57
CA VAL A 147 0.73 -13.60 3.98
C VAL A 147 -0.32 -13.03 4.92
N SER A 148 -0.85 -11.83 4.68
CA SER A 148 -1.87 -11.21 5.54
C SER A 148 -3.17 -12.01 5.55
N LEU A 149 -3.64 -12.48 4.39
CA LEU A 149 -4.79 -13.36 4.30
C LEU A 149 -4.50 -14.71 4.93
N GLY A 150 -3.35 -15.31 4.64
CA GLY A 150 -2.95 -16.60 5.23
C GLY A 150 -2.91 -16.56 6.75
N VAL A 151 -2.29 -15.53 7.34
CA VAL A 151 -2.24 -15.32 8.79
C VAL A 151 -3.65 -15.08 9.35
N SER A 152 -4.45 -14.21 8.72
CA SER A 152 -5.80 -13.88 9.20
C SER A 152 -6.72 -15.10 9.18
N LEU A 153 -6.68 -15.90 8.11
CA LEU A 153 -7.45 -17.14 7.99
C LEU A 153 -6.94 -18.20 8.97
N GLY A 154 -5.62 -18.31 9.16
CA GLY A 154 -5.01 -19.20 10.14
C GLY A 154 -5.47 -18.89 11.58
N VAL A 155 -5.52 -17.60 11.95
CA VAL A 155 -6.05 -17.15 13.24
C VAL A 155 -7.52 -17.56 13.39
N LEU A 156 -8.36 -17.36 12.36
CA LEU A 156 -9.77 -17.76 12.42
C LEU A 156 -9.96 -19.27 12.61
N VAL A 157 -9.21 -20.08 11.86
CA VAL A 157 -9.27 -21.55 11.99
C VAL A 157 -8.81 -21.99 13.37
N ALA A 158 -7.73 -21.39 13.91
CA ALA A 158 -7.25 -21.68 15.25
C ALA A 158 -8.28 -21.32 16.34
N MET A 159 -9.16 -20.34 16.07
CA MET A 159 -10.27 -19.95 16.96
C MET A 159 -11.55 -20.78 16.73
N GLY A 160 -11.50 -21.81 15.89
CA GLY A 160 -12.64 -22.70 15.62
C GLY A 160 -13.68 -22.14 14.65
N VAL A 161 -13.36 -21.07 13.92
CA VAL A 161 -14.27 -20.48 12.93
C VAL A 161 -14.17 -21.23 11.60
N HIS A 162 -15.30 -21.74 11.11
CA HIS A 162 -15.37 -22.37 9.78
C HIS A 162 -15.26 -21.33 8.66
N LEU A 163 -14.28 -21.47 7.78
CA LEU A 163 -14.00 -20.52 6.68
C LEU A 163 -15.18 -20.27 5.72
N VAL A 164 -16.09 -21.25 5.58
CA VAL A 164 -17.31 -21.14 4.77
C VAL A 164 -18.24 -20.02 5.26
N SER A 165 -18.09 -19.58 6.52
CA SER A 165 -18.87 -18.49 7.10
C SER A 165 -18.42 -17.09 6.64
N LEU A 166 -17.27 -16.96 5.97
CA LEU A 166 -16.78 -15.66 5.53
C LEU A 166 -17.54 -15.17 4.28
N PRO A 167 -18.05 -13.93 4.29
CA PRO A 167 -18.75 -13.38 3.13
C PRO A 167 -17.78 -13.22 1.96
N ARG A 168 -18.20 -13.55 0.74
CA ARG A 168 -17.39 -13.36 -0.48
C ARG A 168 -16.86 -11.93 -0.63
N GLN A 169 -17.63 -10.96 -0.16
CA GLN A 169 -17.29 -9.54 -0.14
C GLN A 169 -15.98 -9.26 0.63
N TYR A 170 -15.68 -10.03 1.68
CA TYR A 170 -14.42 -9.91 2.41
C TYR A 170 -13.21 -10.14 1.49
N PHE A 171 -13.21 -11.22 0.70
CA PHE A 171 -12.10 -11.52 -0.21
C PHE A 171 -11.96 -10.46 -1.31
N VAL A 172 -13.09 -9.94 -1.80
CA VAL A 172 -13.08 -8.85 -2.78
C VAL A 172 -12.46 -7.60 -2.16
N MET A 173 -12.89 -7.19 -0.97
CA MET A 173 -12.31 -6.04 -0.29
C MET A 173 -10.83 -6.26 0.02
N ALA A 174 -10.44 -7.41 0.58
CA ALA A 174 -9.06 -7.65 0.99
C ALA A 174 -8.07 -7.80 -0.17
N LEU A 175 -8.54 -8.18 -1.37
CA LEU A 175 -7.68 -8.33 -2.56
C LEU A 175 -7.76 -7.14 -3.52
N VAL A 176 -8.95 -6.59 -3.73
CA VAL A 176 -9.17 -5.58 -4.79
C VAL A 176 -8.95 -4.16 -4.26
N LEU A 177 -9.32 -3.85 -3.00
CA LEU A 177 -9.16 -2.49 -2.45
C LEU A 177 -7.69 -2.08 -2.25
N PRO A 178 -6.81 -2.92 -1.66
CA PRO A 178 -5.45 -2.47 -1.33
C PRO A 178 -4.61 -2.14 -2.56
N LEU A 179 -4.80 -2.85 -3.66
CA LEU A 179 -3.93 -2.73 -4.83
C LEU A 179 -4.00 -1.33 -5.48
N PRO A 180 -5.17 -0.79 -5.88
CA PRO A 180 -5.27 0.57 -6.41
C PRO A 180 -4.73 1.63 -5.45
N ILE A 181 -4.98 1.47 -4.14
CA ILE A 181 -4.53 2.40 -3.10
C ILE A 181 -3.01 2.34 -2.91
N ALA A 182 -2.40 1.15 -3.05
CA ALA A 182 -0.96 0.98 -3.03
C ALA A 182 -0.27 1.60 -4.25
N LEU A 183 -0.83 1.38 -5.45
CA LEU A 183 -0.35 1.99 -6.68
C LEU A 183 -0.48 3.51 -6.62
N PHE A 184 -1.60 4.02 -6.11
CA PHE A 184 -1.79 5.45 -5.92
C PHE A 184 -0.76 6.05 -4.95
N ALA A 185 -0.51 5.40 -3.81
CA ALA A 185 0.52 5.81 -2.87
C ALA A 185 1.94 5.78 -3.49
N ASN A 186 2.26 4.73 -4.27
CA ASN A 186 3.51 4.67 -5.02
C ASN A 186 3.63 5.88 -5.97
N LEU A 187 2.60 6.17 -6.75
CA LEU A 187 2.59 7.29 -7.69
C LEU A 187 2.73 8.64 -7.00
N ILE A 188 2.07 8.86 -5.86
CA ILE A 188 2.26 10.08 -5.06
C ILE A 188 3.72 10.18 -4.61
N ALA A 189 4.29 9.10 -4.05
CA ALA A 189 5.67 9.09 -3.60
C ALA A 189 6.66 9.35 -4.74
N LEU A 190 6.47 8.69 -5.89
CA LEU A 190 7.27 8.87 -7.10
C LEU A 190 7.16 10.31 -7.62
N THR A 191 5.95 10.87 -7.66
CA THR A 191 5.71 12.26 -8.08
C THR A 191 6.46 13.24 -7.18
N LEU A 192 6.23 13.14 -5.87
CA LEU A 192 6.84 14.04 -4.90
C LEU A 192 8.36 13.90 -4.87
N THR A 193 8.88 12.70 -5.10
CA THR A 193 10.32 12.45 -5.16
C THR A 193 10.96 13.11 -6.38
N PHE A 194 10.30 13.08 -7.55
CA PHE A 194 10.80 13.81 -8.72
C PHE A 194 10.67 15.32 -8.60
N MET A 195 9.59 15.82 -8.00
CA MET A 195 9.38 17.26 -7.83
C MET A 195 10.26 17.87 -6.73
N PHE A 196 10.55 17.11 -5.68
CA PHE A 196 11.26 17.57 -4.50
C PHE A 196 12.35 16.59 -4.07
N PRO A 197 13.41 16.40 -4.88
CA PRO A 197 14.47 15.41 -4.60
C PRO A 197 15.16 15.65 -3.26
N LYS A 198 15.27 16.92 -2.82
CA LYS A 198 15.81 17.29 -1.49
C LYS A 198 15.00 16.71 -0.32
N LEU A 199 13.68 16.54 -0.48
CA LEU A 199 12.83 15.89 0.52
C LEU A 199 12.95 14.36 0.47
N ALA A 200 13.38 13.80 -0.66
CA ALA A 200 13.62 12.37 -0.83
C ALA A 200 14.98 11.92 -0.28
N GLN A 201 15.92 12.84 -0.07
CA GLN A 201 17.19 12.56 0.60
C GLN A 201 16.93 12.27 2.09
N ILE A 202 16.67 11.01 2.39
CA ILE A 202 16.56 10.51 3.77
C ILE A 202 17.92 10.75 4.43
N ARG A 203 18.01 11.78 5.30
CA ARG A 203 19.13 11.89 6.24
C ARG A 203 19.13 10.61 7.08
N ALA A 204 20.22 9.86 7.02
CA ALA A 204 20.38 8.61 7.77
C ALA A 204 19.97 8.83 9.24
N GLY A 205 18.87 8.19 9.67
CA GLY A 205 18.34 8.29 11.03
C GLY A 205 16.92 8.86 11.17
N GLY A 206 16.33 9.47 10.14
CA GLY A 206 14.93 9.92 10.16
C GLY A 206 13.94 8.76 9.95
N THR A 207 13.04 8.53 10.91
CA THR A 207 12.12 7.37 10.92
C THR A 207 10.85 7.54 10.07
N ALA A 208 10.55 8.74 9.58
CA ALA A 208 9.44 8.97 8.63
C ALA A 208 9.75 10.14 7.69
N ASN A 209 9.73 9.87 6.38
CA ASN A 209 9.85 10.90 5.36
C ASN A 209 8.48 11.57 5.12
N VAL A 210 8.42 12.91 5.07
CA VAL A 210 7.22 13.68 4.70
C VAL A 210 6.58 13.16 3.42
N ILE A 211 7.38 12.75 2.44
CA ILE A 211 6.90 12.14 1.19
C ILE A 211 6.10 10.86 1.49
N GLN A 212 6.61 10.01 2.38
CA GLN A 212 5.93 8.78 2.77
C GLN A 212 4.62 9.08 3.48
N THR A 213 4.61 10.04 4.41
CA THR A 213 3.41 10.44 5.14
C THR A 213 2.32 10.95 4.20
N LEU A 214 2.68 11.80 3.23
CA LEU A 214 1.73 12.29 2.22
C LEU A 214 1.23 11.18 1.30
N ALA A 215 2.12 10.26 0.90
CA ALA A 215 1.79 9.15 0.02
C ALA A 215 0.80 8.15 0.66
N ILE A 216 0.91 7.89 1.97
CA ILE A 216 0.02 6.95 2.68
C ILE A 216 -1.27 7.61 3.19
N LEU A 217 -1.35 8.94 3.15
CA LEU A 217 -2.49 9.69 3.65
C LEU A 217 -3.85 9.18 3.13
N PRO A 218 -4.01 8.83 1.83
CA PRO A 218 -5.27 8.26 1.34
C PRO A 218 -5.69 7.00 2.10
N ALA A 219 -4.76 6.08 2.38
CA ALA A 219 -5.07 4.85 3.10
C ALA A 219 -5.39 5.11 4.58
N VAL A 220 -4.70 6.06 5.21
CA VAL A 220 -5.00 6.51 6.58
C VAL A 220 -6.40 7.11 6.65
N LEU A 221 -6.78 7.97 5.70
CA LEU A 221 -8.11 8.56 5.63
C LEU A 221 -9.20 7.50 5.48
N LEU A 222 -8.97 6.44 4.70
CA LEU A 222 -9.93 5.33 4.58
C LEU A 222 -10.19 4.64 5.93
N ILE A 223 -9.15 4.40 6.73
CA ILE A 223 -9.29 3.83 8.07
C ILE A 223 -10.16 4.74 8.94
N PHE A 224 -9.94 6.05 8.89
CA PHE A 224 -10.75 7.02 9.64
C PHE A 224 -12.21 7.03 9.16
N VAL A 225 -12.47 7.02 7.85
CA VAL A 225 -13.84 7.02 7.31
C VAL A 225 -14.62 5.80 7.80
N VAL A 226 -14.03 4.61 7.73
CA VAL A 226 -14.69 3.35 8.16
C VAL A 226 -14.91 3.32 9.67
N THR A 227 -13.97 3.88 10.44
CA THR A 227 -14.04 3.90 11.90
C THR A 227 -15.04 4.94 12.41
N LEU A 228 -15.11 6.13 11.79
CA LEU A 228 -15.98 7.23 12.19
C LEU A 228 -17.42 7.08 11.67
N HIS A 229 -17.61 6.39 10.55
CA HIS A 229 -18.91 6.17 9.93
C HIS A 229 -19.23 4.66 9.77
N PRO A 230 -19.34 3.90 10.88
CA PRO A 230 -19.60 2.45 10.83
C PRO A 230 -20.97 2.09 10.25
N ALA A 231 -21.89 3.06 10.14
CA ALA A 231 -23.19 2.88 9.50
C ALA A 231 -23.11 2.79 7.97
N ILE A 232 -22.01 3.26 7.36
CA ILE A 232 -21.82 3.15 5.91
C ILE A 232 -21.35 1.73 5.59
N HIS A 233 -22.04 1.07 4.67
CA HIS A 233 -21.66 -0.26 4.22
C HIS A 233 -20.20 -0.27 3.71
N PRO A 234 -19.29 -1.06 4.29
CA PRO A 234 -17.86 -0.97 3.97
C PRO A 234 -17.52 -1.23 2.50
N MET A 235 -18.30 -2.07 1.80
CA MET A 235 -18.15 -2.23 0.35
C MET A 235 -18.30 -0.91 -0.43
N ARG A 236 -19.22 -0.01 -0.03
CA ARG A 236 -19.39 1.28 -0.71
C ARG A 236 -18.17 2.18 -0.51
N VAL A 237 -17.61 2.18 0.70
CA VAL A 237 -16.35 2.91 0.98
C VAL A 237 -15.23 2.35 0.10
N ALA A 238 -15.13 1.03 -0.01
CA ALA A 238 -14.14 0.38 -0.87
C ALA A 238 -14.33 0.74 -2.36
N GLU A 239 -15.57 0.75 -2.87
CA GLU A 239 -15.88 1.15 -4.25
C GLU A 239 -15.44 2.58 -4.55
N TYR A 240 -15.80 3.55 -3.68
CA TYR A 240 -15.38 4.94 -3.83
C TYR A 240 -13.86 5.09 -3.72
N ALA A 241 -13.23 4.34 -2.82
CA ALA A 241 -11.78 4.35 -2.64
C ALA A 241 -11.05 3.80 -3.88
N ILE A 242 -11.53 2.70 -4.46
CA ILE A 242 -10.98 2.13 -5.70
C ILE A 242 -11.13 3.13 -6.84
N ALA A 243 -12.33 3.71 -7.01
CA ALA A 243 -12.58 4.71 -8.05
C ALA A 243 -11.65 5.94 -7.88
N ALA A 244 -11.56 6.48 -6.68
CA ALA A 244 -10.67 7.61 -6.37
C ALA A 244 -9.20 7.27 -6.58
N GLY A 245 -8.76 6.07 -6.19
CA GLY A 245 -7.40 5.58 -6.39
C GLY A 245 -7.04 5.45 -7.87
N ILE A 246 -7.94 4.90 -8.69
CA ILE A 246 -7.74 4.77 -10.14
C ILE A 246 -7.71 6.15 -10.80
N ILE A 247 -8.69 7.00 -10.53
CA ILE A 247 -8.76 8.35 -11.11
C ILE A 247 -7.54 9.17 -10.69
N GLY A 248 -7.17 9.12 -9.41
CA GLY A 248 -5.98 9.78 -8.88
C GLY A 248 -4.69 9.27 -9.51
N ALA A 249 -4.55 7.95 -9.67
CA ALA A 249 -3.40 7.33 -10.33
C ALA A 249 -3.27 7.79 -11.79
N LEU A 250 -4.37 7.75 -12.56
CA LEU A 250 -4.40 8.23 -13.94
C LEU A 250 -4.07 9.73 -14.02
N GLY A 251 -4.66 10.53 -13.13
CA GLY A 251 -4.36 11.96 -13.00
C GLY A 251 -2.88 12.21 -12.74
N LEU A 252 -2.28 11.51 -11.77
CA LEU A 252 -0.86 11.67 -11.44
C LEU A 252 0.06 11.23 -12.58
N VAL A 253 -0.22 10.11 -13.26
CA VAL A 253 0.57 9.68 -14.43
C VAL A 253 0.54 10.75 -15.53
N THR A 254 -0.64 11.34 -15.80
CA THR A 254 -0.76 12.40 -16.82
C THR A 254 -0.09 13.70 -16.41
N LEU A 255 -0.17 14.09 -15.13
CA LEU A 255 0.50 15.28 -14.59
C LEU A 255 2.02 15.11 -14.58
N LEU A 256 2.52 13.98 -14.10
CA LEU A 256 3.95 13.65 -14.10
C LEU A 256 4.55 13.73 -15.49
N ARG A 257 3.86 13.19 -16.50
CA ARG A 257 4.33 13.27 -17.88
C ARG A 257 4.54 14.71 -18.35
N ARG A 258 3.75 15.66 -17.85
CA ARG A 258 3.87 17.10 -18.17
C ARG A 258 4.92 17.81 -17.33
N TRP A 259 5.10 17.40 -16.08
CA TRP A 259 5.97 18.07 -15.11
C TRP A 259 7.37 17.51 -15.05
N PHE A 260 7.64 16.36 -15.66
CA PHE A 260 8.98 15.78 -15.70
C PHE A 260 9.92 16.66 -16.54
N ASN A 261 10.66 17.55 -15.87
CA ASN A 261 11.77 18.29 -16.43
C ASN A 261 13.09 17.79 -15.83
N VAL A 262 14.07 17.48 -16.70
CA VAL A 262 15.36 16.93 -16.28
C VAL A 262 16.24 18.00 -15.67
N GLU A 263 16.09 19.25 -16.09
CA GLU A 263 16.86 20.38 -15.61
C GLU A 263 16.69 20.53 -14.08
N THR A 264 15.47 20.40 -13.58
CA THR A 264 15.18 20.43 -12.14
C THR A 264 15.78 19.27 -11.34
N LEU A 265 16.17 18.17 -12.00
CA LEU A 265 16.84 17.03 -11.34
C LEU A 265 18.37 17.22 -11.28
N LEU A 266 18.95 18.09 -12.11
CA LEU A 266 20.40 18.33 -12.17
C LEU A 266 20.85 19.58 -11.41
N GLU A 267 19.95 20.53 -11.17
CA GLU A 267 20.25 21.79 -10.48
C GLU A 267 20.26 21.70 -8.95
N THR A 268 20.00 20.51 -8.37
CA THR A 268 19.88 20.30 -6.91
C THR A 268 20.97 19.42 -6.34
#